data_AF-A0A931WLE0-F1
#
_entry.id   AF-A0A931WLE0-F1
#
_cell.length_a   1.000
_cell.length_b   1.000
_cell.length_c   1.000
_cell.angle_alpha   90.00
_cell.angle_beta   90.00
_cell.angle_gamma   90.00
#
_symmetry.space_group_name_H-M   'P 1'
#
loop_
_entity.id
_entity.type
_entity.pdbx_description
1 polymer ?
#
loop_
_entity_poly.entity_id
_entity_poly.type
_entity_poly.pdbx_seq_one_letter_code
_entity_poly.pdbx_strand_id
1 'polypeptide(L)' 'ADSSDYVSASGTLTFIASDTTKSFTVKILNDGDRESNETATLALSNPSNPGGNARLGGPSTAMLMIIDDDPAVLGGGL' A
#
# COMPACT_ATOMS: atom_id res chain seq x y z
N ALA A 1 -5.63 7.13 -6.36
CA ALA A 1 -4.85 5.93 -6.67
C ALA A 1 -5.83 4.94 -7.25
N ASP A 2 -5.82 4.86 -8.57
CA ASP A 2 -6.67 3.98 -9.36
C ASP A 2 -6.00 2.60 -9.52
N SER A 3 -6.71 1.65 -10.12
CA SER A 3 -6.19 0.28 -10.31
C SER A 3 -5.06 0.19 -11.34
N SER A 4 -4.76 1.29 -12.04
CA SER A 4 -3.61 1.47 -12.94
C SER A 4 -2.30 1.69 -12.18
N ASP A 5 -2.33 2.28 -10.98
CA ASP A 5 -1.12 2.82 -10.32
C ASP A 5 -0.50 1.79 -9.36
N TYR A 6 -1.32 0.86 -8.85
CA TYR A 6 -0.87 -0.21 -7.99
C TYR A 6 -1.78 -1.43 -8.05
N VAL A 7 -1.21 -2.58 -7.72
CA VAL A 7 -1.98 -3.80 -7.48
C VAL A 7 -2.43 -3.82 -6.03
N SER A 8 -3.75 -3.80 -5.80
CA SER A 8 -4.35 -3.94 -4.48
C SER A 8 -3.81 -5.18 -3.76
N ALA A 9 -3.31 -4.97 -2.54
CA ALA A 9 -2.80 -6.04 -1.68
C ALA A 9 -3.71 -6.23 -0.47
N SER A 10 -4.09 -7.48 -0.21
CA SER A 10 -4.86 -7.86 0.98
C SER A 10 -4.41 -9.25 1.46
N GLY A 11 -4.37 -9.46 2.77
CA GLY A 11 -4.01 -10.74 3.36
C GLY A 11 -3.96 -10.71 4.87
N THR A 12 -3.52 -11.82 5.46
CA THR A 12 -3.38 -11.97 6.92
C THR A 12 -1.90 -12.04 7.28
N LEU A 13 -1.48 -11.20 8.22
CA LEU A 13 -0.16 -11.30 8.84
C LEU A 13 -0.26 -12.21 10.07
N THR A 14 0.43 -13.35 10.04
CA THR A 14 0.50 -14.28 11.17
C THR A 14 1.80 -14.04 11.94
N PHE A 15 1.68 -13.65 13.21
CA PHE A 15 2.81 -13.52 14.12
C PHE A 15 2.92 -14.79 14.96
N ILE A 16 4.04 -15.50 14.86
CA ILE A 16 4.36 -16.59 15.80
C ILE A 16 5.10 -16.03 17.01
N ALA A 17 5.29 -16.87 18.04
CA ALA A 17 6.16 -16.51 19.15
C ALA A 17 7.54 -16.08 18.62
N SER A 18 8.08 -14.98 19.14
CA SER A 18 9.30 -14.27 18.70
C SER A 18 9.18 -13.31 17.52
N ASP A 19 8.09 -13.33 16.75
CA ASP A 19 7.87 -12.31 15.73
C ASP A 19 7.48 -10.98 16.37
N THR A 20 8.28 -9.95 16.13
CA THR A 20 7.95 -8.55 16.47
C THR A 20 7.69 -7.70 15.22
N THR A 21 8.00 -8.22 14.03
CA THR A 21 7.86 -7.50 12.76
C THR A 21 7.39 -8.45 11.66
N LYS A 22 6.46 -7.96 10.83
CA LYS A 22 6.05 -8.57 9.57
C LYS A 22 5.91 -7.48 8.51
N SER A 23 6.01 -7.88 7.25
CA SER A 23 5.83 -7.01 6.10
C SER A 23 4.87 -7.65 5.09
N PHE A 24 4.27 -6.82 4.26
CA PHE A 24 3.55 -7.21 3.06
C PHE A 24 3.98 -6.28 1.92
N THR A 25 3.73 -6.69 0.68
CA THR A 25 4.16 -5.94 -0.50
C THR A 25 2.95 -5.37 -1.22
N VAL A 26 3.00 -4.07 -1.53
CA VAL A 26 2.12 -3.42 -2.49
C VAL A 26 2.93 -3.23 -3.78
N LYS A 27 2.46 -3.78 -4.89
CA LYS A 27 3.16 -3.64 -6.18
C LYS A 27 2.72 -2.35 -6.85
N ILE A 28 3.68 -1.46 -7.14
CA ILE A 28 3.45 -0.27 -7.95
C ILE A 28 3.47 -0.66 -9.44
N LEU A 29 2.59 -0.03 -10.20
CA LEU A 29 2.50 -0.17 -11.65
C LEU A 29 2.97 1.17 -12.23
N ASN A 30 4.04 1.14 -13.02
CA ASN A 30 4.55 2.32 -13.72
C ASN A 30 4.00 2.32 -15.13
N ASP A 31 3.61 3.47 -15.63
CA ASP A 31 3.44 3.68 -17.05
C ASP A 31 4.42 4.75 -17.56
N GLY A 32 3.99 5.56 -18.52
CA GLY A 32 4.81 6.58 -19.16
C GLY A 32 4.04 7.89 -19.37
N ASP A 33 2.84 7.99 -18.79
CA ASP A 33 1.99 9.16 -18.88
C ASP A 33 2.24 10.03 -17.65
N ARG A 34 2.40 11.34 -17.85
CA ARG A 34 2.58 12.25 -16.72
C ARG A 34 1.27 12.42 -15.95
N GLU A 35 1.30 12.08 -14.67
CA GLU A 35 0.14 12.10 -13.79
C GLU A 35 0.34 13.06 -12.59
N SER A 36 -0.55 12.98 -11.59
CA SER A 36 -0.35 13.66 -10.30
C SER A 36 0.28 12.68 -9.31
N ASN A 37 0.50 13.10 -8.06
CA ASN A 37 0.81 12.14 -7.00
C ASN A 37 -0.50 11.60 -6.42
N GLU A 38 -0.61 10.28 -6.31
CA GLU A 38 -1.76 9.61 -5.73
C GLU A 38 -1.47 9.08 -4.33
N THR A 39 -2.54 8.81 -3.58
CA THR A 39 -2.43 8.21 -2.24
C THR A 39 -3.27 6.95 -2.12
N ALA A 40 -2.75 5.96 -1.42
CA ALA A 40 -3.45 4.76 -1.01
C ALA A 40 -3.43 4.63 0.52
N THR A 41 -4.53 4.14 1.10
CA THR A 41 -4.63 3.89 2.54
C THR A 41 -4.30 2.43 2.83
N LEU A 42 -3.31 2.21 3.67
CA LEU A 42 -2.98 0.91 4.25
C LEU A 42 -3.67 0.78 5.59
N ALA A 43 -4.32 -0.35 5.85
CA ALA A 43 -5.03 -0.60 7.09
C ALA A 43 -4.81 -2.03 7.60
N LEU A 44 -4.52 -2.15 8.88
CA LEU A 44 -4.64 -3.39 9.62
C LEU A 44 -6.04 -3.48 10.21
N SER A 45 -6.64 -4.66 10.16
CA SER A 45 -7.98 -4.92 10.70
C SER A 45 -8.08 -6.34 11.25
N ASN A 46 -9.18 -6.63 11.97
CA ASN A 46 -9.53 -7.97 12.44
C ASN A 46 -8.39 -8.71 13.19
N PRO A 47 -7.77 -8.10 14.23
CA PRO A 47 -6.78 -8.81 15.03
C PRO A 47 -7.43 -10.01 15.72
N SER A 48 -6.79 -11.16 15.67
CA SER A 48 -7.28 -12.37 16.34
C SER A 48 -6.13 -13.17 16.96
N ASN A 49 -6.43 -13.83 18.07
CA ASN A 49 -5.57 -14.80 18.72
C ASN A 49 -6.46 -15.87 19.40
N PRO A 50 -5.91 -17.02 19.81
CA PRO A 50 -6.69 -18.06 20.50
C PRO A 50 -7.40 -17.59 21.77
N GLY A 51 -6.87 -16.55 22.44
CA GLY A 51 -7.47 -15.97 23.64
C GLY A 51 -8.59 -14.93 23.42
N GLY A 52 -8.90 -14.57 22.18
CA GLY A 52 -9.96 -13.61 21.82
C GLY A 52 -9.73 -12.15 22.28
N ASN A 53 -8.56 -11.86 22.83
CA ASN A 53 -8.22 -10.56 23.41
C ASN A 53 -7.21 -9.75 22.56
N ALA A 54 -6.89 -10.21 21.35
CA ALA A 54 -6.04 -9.47 20.42
C ALA A 54 -6.64 -8.09 20.09
N ARG A 55 -5.80 -7.05 20.11
CA ARG A 55 -6.15 -5.68 19.76
C ARG A 55 -5.04 -5.08 18.90
N LEU A 56 -5.41 -4.20 17.97
CA LEU A 56 -4.43 -3.40 17.25
C LEU A 56 -3.98 -2.24 18.14
N GLY A 57 -2.66 -2.08 18.29
CA GLY A 57 -2.08 -0.83 18.77
C GLY A 57 -2.13 0.25 17.69
N GLY A 58 -1.97 1.51 18.08
CA GLY A 58 -1.84 2.63 17.15
C GLY A 58 -0.39 2.83 16.70
N PRO A 59 -0.14 3.26 15.45
CA PRO A 59 -1.13 3.44 14.37
C PRO A 59 -1.52 2.11 13.68
N SER A 60 -2.80 1.93 13.37
CA SER A 60 -3.31 0.79 12.60
C SER A 60 -3.58 1.11 11.12
N THR A 61 -3.36 2.36 10.73
CA THR A 61 -3.45 2.83 9.35
C THR A 61 -2.20 3.62 8.98
N ALA A 62 -1.87 3.63 7.70
CA ALA A 62 -0.80 4.43 7.12
C ALA A 62 -1.21 4.93 5.73
N MET A 63 -0.70 6.09 5.33
CA MET A 63 -0.84 6.58 3.96
C MET A 63 0.41 6.24 3.15
N LEU A 64 0.21 5.60 2.01
CA LEU A 64 1.21 5.45 0.96
C LEU A 64 0.99 6.57 -0.05
N MET A 65 2.01 7.38 -0.29
CA MET A 65 2.05 8.32 -1.42
C MET A 65 2.79 7.63 -2.57
N ILE A 66 2.15 7.58 -3.73
CA ILE A 66 2.71 7.14 -5.01
C ILE A 66 3.14 8.44 -5.71
N ILE A 67 4.39 8.49 -6.14
CA ILE A 67 4.98 9.69 -6.74
C ILE A 67 5.13 9.42 -8.23
N ASP A 68 4.51 10.25 -9.05
CA ASP A 68 4.72 10.24 -10.50
C ASP A 68 6.17 10.67 -10.81
N ASP A 69 6.87 9.87 -11.60
CA ASP A 69 8.23 10.15 -12.06
C ASP A 69 8.33 10.32 -13.58
N ASP A 70 7.19 10.33 -14.28
CA ASP A 70 7.16 10.40 -15.73
C ASP A 70 7.40 11.82 -16.27
N PRO A 71 8.16 11.93 -17.38
CA PRO A 71 8.43 13.21 -17.99
C PRO A 71 7.16 13.78 -18.63
N ALA A 72 7.09 15.11 -18.73
CA ALA A 72 6.01 15.74 -19.49
C ALA A 72 5.99 15.19 -20.93
N VAL A 73 4.81 14.74 -21.38
CA VAL A 73 4.59 14.37 -22.77
C VAL A 73 4.87 15.61 -23.62
N LEU A 74 6.00 15.61 -24.32
CA LEU A 74 6.30 16.63 -25.32
C LEU A 74 5.35 16.36 -26.47
N GLY A 75 4.21 17.04 -26.46
CA GLY A 75 3.24 16.98 -27.54
C GLY A 75 3.98 17.06 -28.88
N GLY A 76 3.81 16.01 -29.68
CA GLY A 76 4.43 15.89 -30.99
C GLY A 76 4.06 17.08 -31.85
N GLY A 77 4.92 18.09 -31.86
CA GLY A 77 4.91 19.10 -32.89
C GLY A 77 5.56 18.48 -34.11
N LEU A 78 4.73 17.99 -35.04
CA LEU A 78 4.72 18.30 -36.47
C LEU A 78 3.36 17.90 -37.06
#